data_AF-A0A2S2NAS8-F1
#
_entry.id   AF-A0A2S2NAS8-F1
#
_cell.length_a   1.000
_cell.length_b   1.000
_cell.length_c   1.000
_cell.angle_alpha   90.00
_cell.angle_beta   90.00
_cell.angle_gamma   90.00
#
_symmetry.space_group_name_H-M   'P 1'
#
loop_
_entity.id
_entity.type
_entity.pdbx_description
1 polymer ?
#
loop_
_entity_poly.entity_id
_entity_poly.type
_entity_poly.pdbx_seq_one_letter_code
_entity_poly.pdbx_strand_id
1 'polypeptide(L)'
;NILSFILEQPGKYKRTIFLETENFKLSSMMYSGENTLVIESKIHNGSRILLNRVELIQLQNLEWCIFETIIRKLTIMQPIILNQFEIFTEYLDRELNKMESPATT
;
A
#
# COMPACT_ATOMS: atom_id res chain seq x y z
N ASN A 1 -19.27 -1.86 -3.04
CA ASN A 1 -17.79 -1.77 -3.04
C ASN A 1 -17.43 -0.32 -2.69
N ILE A 2 -16.42 -0.04 -1.87
CA ILE A 2 -16.02 1.34 -1.54
C ILE A 2 -15.42 2.03 -2.77
N LEU A 3 -14.73 1.28 -3.65
CA LEU A 3 -14.22 1.82 -4.91
C LEU A 3 -15.35 2.34 -5.81
N SER A 4 -16.48 1.61 -5.91
CA SER A 4 -17.61 2.08 -6.73
C SER A 4 -18.19 3.38 -6.17
N PHE A 5 -18.23 3.53 -4.84
CA PHE A 5 -18.62 4.76 -4.19
C PHE A 5 -17.65 5.92 -4.47
N ILE A 6 -16.33 5.68 -4.43
CA ILE A 6 -15.32 6.69 -4.78
C ILE A 6 -15.47 7.13 -6.23
N LEU A 7 -15.88 6.23 -7.14
CA LEU A 7 -15.95 6.51 -8.58
C LEU A 7 -17.30 7.07 -9.02
N GLU A 8 -18.41 6.80 -8.32
CA GLU A 8 -19.76 7.25 -8.65
C GLU A 8 -19.90 8.79 -8.68
N GLN A 9 -20.64 9.30 -9.67
CA GLN A 9 -21.02 10.70 -9.73
C GLN A 9 -22.10 11.01 -8.69
N PRO A 10 -22.06 12.19 -8.02
CA PRO A 10 -23.04 12.59 -7.02
C PRO A 10 -24.39 12.85 -7.70
N GLY A 11 -25.23 11.82 -7.80
CA GLY A 11 -26.50 11.92 -8.54
C GLY A 11 -27.68 11.14 -7.97
N LYS A 12 -27.45 10.03 -7.23
CA LYS A 12 -28.53 9.26 -6.61
C LYS A 12 -28.16 8.85 -5.19
N TYR A 13 -28.86 9.48 -4.24
CA TYR A 13 -28.75 9.18 -2.82
C TYR A 13 -29.11 7.72 -2.53
N LYS A 14 -28.13 6.92 -2.13
CA LYS A 14 -28.35 5.64 -1.45
C LYS A 14 -27.38 5.51 -0.30
N ARG A 15 -27.89 5.67 0.93
CA ARG A 15 -27.14 5.36 2.15
C ARG A 15 -26.74 3.89 2.09
N THR A 16 -25.45 3.63 2.06
CA THR A 16 -24.90 2.28 1.98
C THR A 16 -24.08 2.02 3.23
N ILE A 17 -24.36 0.90 3.90
CA ILE A 17 -23.53 0.42 5.00
C ILE A 17 -22.54 -0.56 4.38
N PHE A 18 -21.25 -0.24 4.48
CA PHE A 18 -20.18 -1.06 3.91
C PHE A 18 -19.71 -2.12 4.91
N LEU A 19 -19.62 -1.73 6.18
CA LEU A 19 -19.22 -2.59 7.28
C LEU A 19 -19.86 -2.08 8.56
N GLU A 20 -20.32 -2.99 9.39
CA GLU A 20 -20.83 -2.67 10.71
C GLU A 20 -20.36 -3.74 11.70
N THR A 21 -19.63 -3.31 12.72
CA THR A 21 -19.11 -4.16 13.80
C THR A 21 -19.70 -3.71 15.13
N GLU A 22 -19.29 -4.34 16.23
CA GLU A 22 -19.65 -3.89 17.59
C GLU A 22 -18.99 -2.55 17.93
N ASN A 23 -17.79 -2.29 17.39
CA ASN A 23 -16.96 -1.15 17.79
C ASN A 23 -17.15 0.08 16.89
N PHE A 24 -17.45 -0.14 15.61
CA PHE A 24 -17.57 0.94 14.64
C PHE A 24 -18.48 0.57 13.46
N LYS A 25 -18.89 1.61 12.73
CA LYS A 25 -19.70 1.54 11.52
C LYS A 25 -19.05 2.32 10.40
N LEU A 26 -18.96 1.70 9.23
CA LEU A 26 -18.51 2.30 7.99
C LEU A 26 -19.69 2.44 7.03
N SER A 27 -20.05 3.65 6.67
CA SER A 27 -21.21 3.92 5.81
C SER A 27 -21.01 5.10 4.89
N SER A 28 -21.85 5.26 3.89
CA SER A 28 -21.92 6.49 3.10
C SER A 28 -23.00 7.44 3.63
N MET A 29 -22.77 8.74 3.48
CA MET A 29 -23.73 9.80 3.74
C MET A 29 -23.58 10.89 2.67
N MET A 30 -24.66 11.63 2.42
CA MET A 30 -24.57 12.88 1.68
C MET A 30 -24.29 14.02 2.67
N TYR A 31 -23.20 14.74 2.48
CA TYR A 31 -22.81 15.87 3.32
C TYR A 31 -22.38 17.02 2.41
N SER A 32 -22.95 18.21 2.62
CA SER A 32 -22.69 19.40 1.79
C SER A 32 -22.90 19.18 0.26
N GLY A 33 -23.85 18.32 -0.12
CA GLY A 33 -24.11 17.99 -1.53
C GLY A 33 -23.15 16.96 -2.14
N GLU A 34 -22.20 16.44 -1.35
CA GLU A 34 -21.23 15.45 -1.79
C GLU A 34 -21.42 14.10 -1.10
N ASN A 35 -21.02 13.05 -1.81
CA ASN A 35 -20.91 11.70 -1.25
C ASN A 35 -19.69 11.65 -0.32
N THR A 36 -19.95 11.37 0.96
CA THR A 36 -18.94 11.30 2.02
C THR A 36 -18.94 9.91 2.66
N LEU A 37 -17.75 9.34 2.86
CA LEU A 37 -17.58 8.12 3.65
C LEU A 37 -17.53 8.49 5.13
N VAL A 38 -18.28 7.78 5.95
CA VAL A 38 -18.40 8.02 7.38
C VAL A 38 -17.92 6.80 8.14
N ILE A 39 -16.91 7.01 8.99
CA ILE A 39 -16.46 6.06 10.00
C ILE A 39 -16.98 6.55 11.34
N GLU A 40 -17.86 5.80 11.97
CA GLU A 40 -18.48 6.16 13.25
C GLU A 40 -18.08 5.15 14.32
N SER A 41 -17.60 5.62 15.47
CA SER A 41 -17.42 4.79 16.66
C SER A 41 -18.76 4.49 17.31
N LYS A 42 -18.98 3.24 17.70
CA LYS A 42 -20.13 2.82 18.51
C LYS A 42 -19.84 2.86 20.01
N ILE A 43 -18.57 2.90 20.39
CA ILE A 43 -18.13 2.97 21.78
C ILE A 43 -18.14 4.42 22.26
N HIS A 44 -17.67 5.34 21.41
CA HIS A 44 -17.59 6.77 21.73
C HIS A 44 -18.64 7.55 20.94
N ASN A 45 -19.74 7.87 21.60
CA ASN A 45 -20.83 8.62 20.99
C ASN A 45 -20.34 9.95 20.40
N GLY A 46 -20.77 10.26 19.17
CA GLY A 46 -20.39 11.47 18.46
C GLY A 46 -19.01 11.46 17.80
N SER A 47 -18.21 10.40 18.00
CA SER A 47 -16.90 10.28 17.33
C SER A 47 -17.08 9.75 15.91
N ARG A 48 -17.01 10.66 14.93
CA ARG A 48 -17.17 10.34 13.51
C ARG A 48 -16.08 11.00 12.69
N ILE A 49 -15.54 10.26 11.72
CA ILE A 49 -14.64 10.77 10.70
C ILE A 49 -15.41 10.81 9.39
N LEU A 50 -15.38 11.96 8.73
CA LEU A 50 -15.99 12.19 7.44
C LEU A 50 -14.88 12.33 6.41
N LEU A 51 -14.93 11.52 5.35
CA LEU A 51 -13.96 11.54 4.28
C LEU A 51 -14.67 11.86 2.97
N ASN A 52 -14.32 13.00 2.38
CA ASN A 52 -14.79 13.38 1.05
C ASN A 52 -14.07 12.57 -0.03
N ARG A 53 -14.51 12.74 -1.28
CA ARG A 53 -13.95 12.01 -2.41
C ARG A 53 -12.44 12.25 -2.61
N VAL A 54 -11.97 13.48 -2.42
CA VAL A 54 -10.56 13.84 -2.61
C VAL A 54 -9.68 13.15 -1.58
N GLU A 55 -10.09 13.17 -0.31
CA GLU A 55 -9.40 12.51 0.79
C GLU A 55 -9.34 11.00 0.58
N LEU A 56 -10.43 10.39 0.10
CA LEU A 56 -10.46 8.95 -0.21
C LEU A 56 -9.52 8.57 -1.35
N ILE A 57 -9.44 9.39 -2.40
CA ILE A 57 -8.49 9.17 -3.50
C ILE A 57 -7.05 9.28 -2.99
N GLN A 58 -6.76 10.24 -2.11
CA GLN A 58 -5.44 10.38 -1.50
C GLN A 58 -5.07 9.17 -0.64
N LEU A 59 -6.00 8.65 0.16
CA LEU A 59 -5.77 7.43 0.94
C LEU A 59 -5.53 6.21 0.05
N GLN A 60 -6.30 6.06 -1.05
CA GLN A 60 -6.10 4.98 -2.01
C GLN A 60 -4.73 5.06 -2.70
N ASN A 61 -4.30 6.27 -3.07
CA ASN A 61 -2.97 6.49 -3.64
C ASN A 61 -1.86 6.16 -2.65
N LEU A 62 -2.03 6.53 -1.37
CA LEU A 62 -1.06 6.21 -0.32
C LEU A 62 -0.96 4.70 -0.10
N GLU A 63 -2.10 4.00 -0.02
CA GLU A 63 -2.16 2.55 0.08
C GLU A 63 -1.41 1.90 -1.10
N TRP A 64 -1.71 2.32 -2.33
CA TRP A 64 -1.05 1.80 -3.53
C TRP A 64 0.46 2.05 -3.50
N CYS A 65 0.92 3.27 -3.17
CA CYS A 65 2.33 3.59 -3.06
C CYS A 65 3.07 2.70 -2.04
N ILE A 66 2.45 2.41 -0.89
CA ILE A 66 3.02 1.54 0.14
C ILE A 66 3.19 0.13 -0.41
N PHE A 67 2.12 -0.45 -0.97
CA PHE A 67 2.17 -1.82 -1.49
C PHE A 67 3.14 -1.97 -2.65
N GLU A 68 3.10 -1.07 -3.64
CA GLU A 68 4.03 -1.08 -4.76
C GLU A 68 5.49 -0.99 -4.30
N THR A 69 5.78 -0.13 -3.31
CA THR A 69 7.13 0.00 -2.77
C THR A 69 7.61 -1.29 -2.12
N ILE A 70 6.75 -1.94 -1.32
CA ILE A 70 7.06 -3.21 -0.67
C ILE A 70 7.31 -4.29 -1.72
N ILE A 71 6.39 -4.44 -2.68
CA ILE A 71 6.49 -5.43 -3.75
C ILE A 71 7.77 -5.21 -4.55
N ARG A 72 8.04 -3.99 -5.01
CA ARG A 72 9.23 -3.67 -5.80
C ARG A 72 10.54 -3.96 -5.04
N LYS A 73 10.58 -3.72 -3.73
CA LYS A 73 11.76 -4.07 -2.92
C LYS A 73 11.99 -5.58 -2.90
N LEU A 74 10.94 -6.38 -2.75
CA LEU A 74 11.03 -7.84 -2.65
C LEU A 74 11.27 -8.51 -4.01
N THR A 75 10.56 -8.08 -5.06
CA THR A 75 10.55 -8.78 -6.35
C THR A 75 11.61 -8.28 -7.32
N ILE A 76 12.07 -7.04 -7.17
CA ILE A 76 13.05 -6.42 -8.07
C ILE A 76 14.36 -6.12 -7.35
N MET A 77 14.33 -5.37 -6.25
CA MET A 77 15.58 -4.92 -5.62
C MET A 77 16.34 -6.06 -4.94
N GLN A 78 15.66 -6.91 -4.17
CA GLN A 78 16.29 -8.04 -3.49
C GLN A 78 17.07 -8.98 -4.43
N PRO A 79 16.51 -9.50 -5.54
CA PRO A 79 17.27 -10.38 -6.43
C PRO A 79 18.43 -9.66 -7.12
N ILE A 80 18.27 -8.38 -7.48
CA ILE A 80 19.37 -7.58 -8.04
C ILE A 80 20.53 -7.49 -7.06
N ILE A 81 20.24 -7.20 -5.78
CA ILE A 81 21.26 -7.09 -4.73
C ILE A 81 21.95 -8.44 -4.52
N LEU A 82 21.19 -9.54 -4.40
CA LEU A 82 21.76 -10.88 -4.22
C LEU A 82 22.68 -11.27 -5.39
N ASN A 83 22.24 -11.03 -6.63
CA ASN A 83 23.05 -11.29 -7.82
C ASN A 83 24.33 -10.44 -7.84
N GLN A 84 24.29 -9.19 -7.37
CA GLN A 84 25.50 -8.38 -7.22
C GLN A 84 26.48 -9.00 -6.21
N PHE A 85 25.98 -9.46 -5.06
CA PHE A 85 26.82 -10.15 -4.07
C PHE A 85 27.44 -11.43 -4.62
N GLU A 86 26.70 -12.22 -5.40
CA GLU A 86 27.22 -13.41 -6.09
C GLU A 86 28.37 -13.03 -7.04
N ILE A 87 28.17 -12.04 -7.90
CA ILE A 87 29.20 -11.54 -8.83
C ILE A 87 30.47 -11.09 -8.08
N PHE A 88 30.32 -10.34 -6.97
CA PHE A 88 31.46 -9.90 -6.17
C PHE A 88 32.21 -11.08 -5.55
N THR A 89 31.47 -12.07 -5.03
CA THR A 89 32.07 -13.25 -4.40
C THR A 89 32.83 -14.08 -5.42
N GLU A 90 32.24 -14.34 -6.60
CA GLU A 90 32.91 -15.06 -7.68
C GLU A 90 34.17 -14.36 -8.21
N TYR A 91 34.18 -13.01 -8.20
CA TYR A 91 35.36 -12.25 -8.58
C TYR A 91 36.47 -12.41 -7.54
N LEU A 92 36.13 -12.26 -6.25
CA LEU A 92 37.10 -12.42 -5.16
C LEU A 92 37.69 -13.83 -5.11
N ASP A 93 36.86 -14.86 -5.25
CA ASP A 93 37.32 -16.25 -5.30
C ASP A 93 38.30 -16.48 -6.45
N ARG A 94 38.03 -15.91 -7.63
CA ARG A 94 38.94 -16.00 -8.79
C ARG A 94 40.28 -15.32 -8.52
N GLU A 95 40.28 -14.14 -7.93
CA GLU A 95 41.52 -13.42 -7.63
C GLU A 95 42.34 -14.10 -6.53
N LEU A 96 41.70 -14.64 -5.48
CA LEU A 96 42.37 -15.41 -4.44
C LEU A 96 43.03 -16.68 -5.01
N ASN A 97 42.30 -17.44 -5.84
CA ASN A 97 42.83 -18.64 -6.48
C ASN A 97 44.02 -18.35 -7.42
N LYS A 98 44.09 -17.16 -8.04
CA LYS A 98 45.25 -16.74 -8.83
C LYS A 98 46.48 -16.50 -7.95
N MET A 99 46.30 -15.90 -6.77
CA MET A 99 47.39 -15.65 -5.83
C MET A 99 47.97 -16.92 -5.22
N GLU A 100 47.16 -17.98 -5.08
CA GLU A 100 47.60 -19.26 -4.53
C GLU A 100 48.32 -20.16 -5.55
N SER A 101 48.35 -19.79 -6.83
CA SER A 101 49.11 -20.54 -7.84
C SER A 101 50.62 -20.26 -7.71
N PRO A 102 51.47 -21.27 -7.46
CA PRO A 102 52.91 -21.06 -7.31
C PRO A 102 53.51 -20.70 -8.67
N ALA A 103 54.41 -19.71 -8.69
CA ALA A 103 55.21 -19.40 -9.87
C ALA A 103 56.06 -20.63 -10.23
N THR A 104 55.69 -21.32 -11.31
CA THR A 104 56.43 -22.47 -11.84
C THR A 104 57.76 -21.98 -12.39
N THR A 105 58.83 -22.13 -11.59
CA THR A 105 60.24 -22.09 -12.05
C THR A 105 60.65 -23.40 -12.68
#